data_AF-M1B2Z3-F1
#
_entry.id   AF-M1B2Z3-F1
#
_cell.length_a   1.000
_cell.length_b   1.000
_cell.length_c   1.000
_cell.angle_alpha   90.00
_cell.angle_beta   90.00
_cell.angle_gamma   90.00
#
_symmetry.space_group_name_H-M   'P 1'
#
loop_
_entity.id
_entity.type
_entity.pdbx_description
1 polymer ?
#
loop_
_entity_poly.entity_id
_entity_poly.type
_entity_poly.pdbx_seq_one_letter_code
_entity_poly.pdbx_strand_id
1 'polypeptide(L)'
;MVAGAEAMFADLGHFSVKSIQIAFTSVVFPCLFLAYFGQAAYLMKFPNSSERIFYDSVPDGLFWPVFGLATVAAIIASQAMISASFSCVKQAMALGCFPRLKIIHTSKRHMGQIYIPVINWFLMIMCMLVVAAFQSTTDISNAYGIAEVGVMMVSTTLVTVVMLLIWQTNLFLAILFPLIFGTIELIYMSAVLSKIFEGGWLPLVFASWFLCVMYIWNYGSVLKYQSEVKQKISMDFMHELGSSLGTVRVPGIGLLYNELVQGIPSIFAQFLLDLPAIHSVIVFVCIKYVPVPVVPQEERFLFRRVGPKDYHMFRCVARYGYKDVRKEDHHAFEQLLVDSLEKFLRKEALDVALEINLNQPDLDSISVRSRDESEIQDGDGDGMDELKIPLMRDQRMETSGASTSEASLTLPASVMPVDEDPSLEYELSALREATESGFTYLLGHGDVRAKKNSWFIKKLSINYFYAFMRKNCRGGAATMRVPHMNIIQVGMTYMV
;
A
#
# COMPACT_ATOMS: atom_id res chain seq x y z
N MET A 1 2.15 -32.82 -0.87
CA MET A 1 3.05 -32.05 -1.76
C MET A 1 2.43 -30.76 -2.27
N VAL A 2 1.10 -30.67 -2.35
CA VAL A 2 0.43 -29.48 -2.88
C VAL A 2 0.77 -28.20 -2.08
N ALA A 3 0.91 -28.24 -0.75
CA ALA A 3 1.32 -27.03 -0.02
C ALA A 3 2.72 -26.54 -0.34
N GLY A 4 3.63 -27.42 -0.75
CA GLY A 4 4.98 -27.00 -1.14
C GLY A 4 4.93 -26.11 -2.39
N ALA A 5 4.03 -26.41 -3.32
CA ALA A 5 3.80 -25.59 -4.50
C ALA A 5 3.08 -24.28 -4.15
N GLU A 6 2.05 -24.33 -3.30
CA GLU A 6 1.33 -23.12 -2.86
C GLU A 6 2.22 -22.17 -2.05
N ALA A 7 3.07 -22.69 -1.17
CA ALA A 7 4.04 -21.89 -0.42
C ALA A 7 5.06 -21.22 -1.35
N MET A 8 5.51 -21.92 -2.39
CA MET A 8 6.37 -21.36 -3.43
C MET A 8 5.65 -20.25 -4.23
N PHE A 9 4.36 -20.41 -4.49
CA PHE A 9 3.55 -19.38 -5.14
C PHE A 9 3.26 -18.18 -4.22
N ALA A 10 3.06 -18.39 -2.93
CA ALA A 10 2.96 -17.30 -1.96
C ALA A 10 4.25 -16.46 -1.88
N ASP A 11 5.38 -17.08 -2.23
CA ASP A 11 6.71 -16.46 -2.30
C ASP A 11 7.10 -15.92 -3.70
N LEU A 12 6.15 -15.86 -4.66
CA LEU A 12 6.33 -15.32 -6.02
C LEU A 12 6.89 -13.90 -6.06
N GLY A 13 6.84 -13.14 -4.96
CA GLY A 13 7.49 -11.84 -4.84
C GLY A 13 9.02 -11.87 -4.96
N HIS A 14 9.64 -13.05 -4.87
CA HIS A 14 11.10 -13.23 -4.87
C HIS A 14 11.68 -13.80 -6.16
N PHE A 15 10.91 -14.60 -6.89
CA PHE A 15 11.41 -15.38 -8.02
C PHE A 15 10.62 -15.11 -9.30
N SER A 16 11.31 -15.15 -10.44
CA SER A 16 10.66 -15.03 -11.75
C SER A 16 9.81 -16.27 -12.04
N VAL A 17 8.64 -16.06 -12.65
CA VAL A 17 7.69 -17.12 -13.04
C VAL A 17 8.39 -18.21 -13.87
N LYS A 18 9.27 -17.81 -14.80
CA LYS A 18 10.00 -18.75 -15.66
C LYS A 18 10.96 -19.64 -14.85
N SER A 19 11.64 -19.09 -13.85
CA SER A 19 12.55 -19.86 -12.99
C SER A 19 11.80 -20.91 -12.20
N ILE A 20 10.64 -20.56 -11.64
CA ILE A 20 9.79 -21.49 -10.89
C ILE A 20 9.29 -22.62 -11.80
N GLN A 21 8.76 -22.29 -12.98
CA GLN A 21 8.25 -23.28 -13.93
C GLN A 21 9.34 -24.27 -14.35
N ILE A 22 10.52 -23.77 -14.71
CA ILE A 22 11.64 -24.63 -15.12
C ILE A 22 12.06 -25.54 -13.97
N ALA A 23 12.27 -25.00 -12.77
CA ALA A 23 12.69 -25.80 -11.61
C ALA A 23 11.65 -26.88 -11.25
N PHE A 24 10.36 -26.51 -11.29
CA PHE A 24 9.29 -27.44 -10.94
C PHE A 24 9.13 -28.55 -11.98
N THR A 25 9.08 -28.21 -13.27
CA THR A 25 8.85 -29.18 -14.34
C THR A 25 10.07 -30.05 -14.63
N SER A 26 11.29 -29.51 -14.54
CA SER A 26 12.52 -30.24 -14.91
C SER A 26 13.14 -31.07 -13.77
N VAL A 27 12.96 -30.65 -12.51
CA VAL A 27 13.60 -31.31 -11.36
C VAL A 27 12.55 -31.87 -10.40
N VAL A 28 11.69 -31.01 -9.86
CA VAL A 28 10.79 -31.40 -8.76
C VAL A 28 9.82 -32.49 -9.22
N PHE A 29 9.05 -32.23 -10.28
CA PHE A 29 8.05 -33.16 -10.80
C PHE A 29 8.61 -34.56 -11.15
N PRO A 30 9.67 -34.71 -11.97
CA PRO A 30 10.20 -36.03 -12.30
C PRO A 30 10.78 -36.75 -11.09
N CYS A 31 11.53 -36.07 -10.21
CA CYS A 31 12.10 -36.68 -9.02
C CYS A 31 11.02 -37.28 -8.11
N LEU A 32 9.89 -36.61 -7.95
CA LEU A 32 8.78 -37.10 -7.13
C LEU A 32 8.07 -38.27 -7.77
N PHE A 33 7.84 -38.18 -9.07
CA PHE A 33 7.17 -39.25 -9.81
C PHE A 33 7.98 -40.56 -9.70
N LEU A 34 9.31 -40.45 -9.84
CA LEU A 34 10.24 -41.55 -9.57
C LEU A 34 10.18 -42.02 -8.10
N ALA A 35 10.16 -41.11 -7.13
CA ALA A 35 10.08 -41.47 -5.72
C ALA A 35 8.79 -42.23 -5.38
N TYR A 36 7.63 -41.74 -5.83
CA TYR A 36 6.34 -42.40 -5.60
C TYR A 36 6.25 -43.74 -6.33
N PHE A 37 6.79 -43.87 -7.55
CA PHE A 37 6.86 -45.17 -8.22
C PHE A 37 7.79 -46.15 -7.50
N GLY A 38 8.93 -45.69 -6.99
CA GLY A 38 9.82 -46.53 -6.17
C GLY A 38 9.13 -47.03 -4.90
N GLN A 39 8.40 -46.15 -4.21
CA GLN A 39 7.61 -46.52 -3.04
C GLN A 39 6.46 -47.48 -3.37
N ALA A 40 5.76 -47.26 -4.48
CA ALA A 40 4.70 -48.16 -4.95
C ALA A 40 5.26 -49.55 -5.30
N ALA A 41 6.39 -49.61 -6.01
CA ALA A 41 7.07 -50.87 -6.35
C ALA A 41 7.55 -51.61 -5.09
N TYR A 42 8.02 -50.89 -4.06
CA TYR A 42 8.39 -51.48 -2.78
C TYR A 42 7.17 -52.07 -2.04
N LEU A 43 6.06 -51.33 -2.00
CA LEU A 43 4.83 -51.76 -1.33
C LEU A 43 4.19 -52.99 -2.01
N MET A 44 4.35 -53.16 -3.33
CA MET A 44 3.93 -54.37 -4.04
C MET A 44 4.65 -55.63 -3.56
N LYS A 45 5.88 -55.51 -3.04
CA LYS A 45 6.67 -56.62 -2.52
C LYS A 45 6.50 -56.83 -1.01
N PHE A 46 6.30 -55.74 -0.26
CA PHE A 46 6.16 -55.76 1.20
C PHE A 46 4.91 -54.98 1.65
N PRO A 47 3.71 -55.60 1.59
CA PRO A 47 2.45 -54.90 1.84
C PRO A 47 2.24 -54.47 3.30
N ASN A 48 2.96 -55.05 4.26
CA ASN A 48 2.79 -54.77 5.70
C ASN A 48 3.60 -53.56 6.20
N SER A 49 4.45 -52.93 5.38
CA SER A 49 5.33 -51.81 5.78
C SER A 49 4.75 -50.42 5.48
N SER A 50 3.43 -50.23 5.63
CA SER A 50 2.75 -49.00 5.19
C SER A 50 3.05 -47.75 6.04
N GLU A 51 3.45 -47.90 7.30
CA GLU A 51 3.70 -46.76 8.21
C GLU A 51 5.05 -46.07 7.99
N ARG A 52 6.06 -46.80 7.51
CA ARG A 52 7.45 -46.30 7.34
C ARG A 52 7.99 -46.50 5.93
N ILE A 53 7.12 -46.51 4.92
CA ILE A 53 7.45 -46.77 3.51
C ILE A 53 8.66 -45.96 3.02
N PHE A 54 8.74 -44.67 3.36
CA PHE A 54 9.84 -43.80 2.91
C PHE A 54 11.21 -44.27 3.42
N TYR A 55 11.30 -44.73 4.67
CA TYR A 55 12.55 -45.16 5.28
C TYR A 55 12.85 -46.63 4.98
N ASP A 56 11.81 -47.48 4.95
CA ASP A 56 11.94 -48.91 4.69
C ASP A 56 12.34 -49.21 3.23
N SER A 57 12.05 -48.29 2.29
CA SER A 57 12.46 -48.42 0.90
C SER A 57 13.92 -48.05 0.63
N VAL A 58 14.65 -47.52 1.64
CA VAL A 58 16.05 -47.13 1.52
C VAL A 58 16.96 -48.29 1.99
N PRO A 59 18.05 -48.61 1.26
CA PRO A 59 19.01 -49.62 1.70
C PRO A 59 19.65 -49.27 3.05
N ASP A 60 19.92 -50.28 3.89
CA ASP A 60 20.42 -50.12 5.26
C ASP A 60 21.69 -49.24 5.37
N GLY A 61 22.61 -49.33 4.40
CA GLY A 61 23.83 -48.53 4.36
C GLY A 61 23.63 -47.04 4.05
N LEU A 62 22.50 -46.67 3.45
CA LEU A 62 22.14 -45.29 3.05
C LEU A 62 21.14 -44.63 4.01
N PHE A 63 20.63 -45.36 5.00
CA PHE A 63 19.64 -44.86 5.95
C PHE A 63 20.09 -43.58 6.67
N TRP A 64 21.28 -43.60 7.28
CA TRP A 64 21.80 -42.46 8.05
C TRP A 64 22.01 -41.19 7.21
N PRO A 65 22.65 -41.25 6.02
CA PRO A 65 22.72 -40.10 5.12
C PRO A 65 21.35 -39.55 4.71
N VAL A 66 20.41 -40.43 4.34
CA VAL A 66 19.06 -40.02 3.89
C VAL A 66 18.27 -39.39 5.04
N PHE A 67 18.37 -39.94 6.25
CA PHE A 67 17.74 -39.37 7.44
C PHE A 67 18.26 -37.96 7.76
N GLY A 68 19.58 -37.75 7.69
CA GLY A 68 20.18 -36.42 7.85
C GLY A 68 19.69 -35.43 6.80
N LEU A 69 19.69 -35.85 5.53
CA LEU A 69 19.21 -35.02 4.41
C LEU A 69 17.72 -34.66 4.55
N ALA A 70 16.87 -35.63 4.93
CA ALA A 70 15.45 -35.41 5.16
C ALA A 70 15.20 -34.40 6.30
N THR A 71 16.00 -34.47 7.36
CA THR A 71 15.91 -33.52 8.49
C THR A 71 16.30 -32.11 8.06
N VAL A 72 17.39 -31.95 7.31
CA VAL A 72 17.80 -30.64 6.76
C VAL A 72 16.73 -30.10 5.80
N ALA A 73 16.16 -30.95 4.95
CA ALA A 73 15.07 -30.56 4.05
C ALA A 73 13.82 -30.11 4.83
N ALA A 74 13.46 -30.78 5.93
CA ALA A 74 12.35 -30.38 6.79
C ALA A 74 12.58 -29.02 7.47
N ILE A 75 13.82 -28.74 7.90
CA ILE A 75 14.19 -27.43 8.47
C ILE A 75 14.05 -26.32 7.42
N ILE A 76 14.53 -26.55 6.19
CA ILE A 76 14.42 -25.61 5.08
C ILE A 76 12.94 -25.37 4.71
N ALA A 77 12.14 -26.43 4.64
CA ALA A 77 10.71 -26.34 4.37
C ALA A 77 9.98 -25.52 5.44
N SER A 78 10.32 -25.71 6.73
CA SER A 78 9.76 -24.91 7.82
C SER A 78 10.07 -23.41 7.67
N GLN A 79 11.30 -23.06 7.29
CA GLN A 79 11.68 -21.66 7.04
C GLN A 79 10.93 -21.05 5.85
N ALA A 80 10.72 -21.82 4.78
CA ALA A 80 9.92 -21.39 3.64
C ALA A 80 8.46 -21.11 4.04
N MET A 81 7.84 -21.99 4.85
CA MET A 81 6.47 -21.80 5.34
C MET A 81 6.32 -20.57 6.25
N ILE A 82 7.30 -20.30 7.11
CA ILE A 82 7.33 -19.09 7.95
C ILE A 82 7.38 -17.83 7.07
N SER A 83 8.24 -17.84 6.04
CA SER A 83 8.38 -16.72 5.10
C SER A 83 7.11 -16.48 4.28
N ALA A 84 6.50 -17.55 3.75
CA ALA A 84 5.22 -17.49 3.05
C ALA A 84 4.11 -16.91 3.94
N SER A 85 4.07 -17.28 5.22
CA SER A 85 3.12 -16.74 6.19
C SER A 85 3.26 -15.22 6.38
N PHE A 86 4.48 -14.68 6.39
CA PHE A 86 4.70 -13.23 6.47
C PHE A 86 4.18 -12.52 5.21
N SER A 87 4.35 -13.11 4.03
CA SER A 87 3.83 -12.60 2.76
C SER A 87 2.31 -12.56 2.76
N CYS A 88 1.64 -13.64 3.19
CA CYS A 88 0.18 -13.69 3.30
C CYS A 88 -0.36 -12.64 4.27
N VAL A 89 0.24 -12.47 5.45
CA VAL A 89 -0.18 -11.45 6.43
C VAL A 89 0.05 -10.04 5.89
N LYS A 90 1.14 -9.79 5.16
CA LYS A 90 1.37 -8.50 4.49
C LYS A 90 0.29 -8.20 3.45
N GLN A 91 -0.07 -9.18 2.62
CA GLN A 91 -1.14 -9.03 1.63
C GLN A 91 -2.48 -8.74 2.32
N ALA A 92 -2.80 -9.44 3.40
CA ALA A 92 -4.01 -9.19 4.19
C ALA A 92 -4.03 -7.79 4.82
N MET A 93 -2.90 -7.28 5.29
CA MET A 93 -2.77 -5.89 5.76
C MET A 93 -2.95 -4.86 4.63
N ALA A 94 -2.43 -5.15 3.43
CA ALA A 94 -2.56 -4.27 2.26
C ALA A 94 -4.01 -4.15 1.78
N LEU A 95 -4.79 -5.24 1.88
CA LEU A 95 -6.23 -5.27 1.61
C LEU A 95 -7.07 -4.62 2.71
N GLY A 96 -6.46 -4.22 3.85
CA GLY A 96 -7.17 -3.66 5.00
C GLY A 96 -7.94 -4.69 5.82
N CYS A 97 -7.78 -5.99 5.54
CA CYS A 97 -8.47 -7.08 6.24
C CYS A 97 -7.74 -7.51 7.53
N PHE A 98 -6.53 -7.01 7.78
CA PHE A 98 -5.74 -7.36 8.96
C PHE A 98 -5.19 -6.11 9.66
N PRO A 99 -5.09 -6.08 11.01
CA PRO A 99 -4.51 -4.97 11.73
C PRO A 99 -3.05 -4.71 11.36
N ARG A 100 -2.65 -3.43 11.43
CA ARG A 100 -1.28 -3.02 11.12
C ARG A 100 -0.30 -3.56 12.16
N LEU A 101 0.51 -4.54 11.76
CA LEU A 101 1.61 -5.09 12.56
C LEU A 101 2.94 -4.38 12.27
N LYS A 102 3.91 -4.55 13.18
CA LYS A 102 5.28 -4.06 12.96
C LYS A 102 5.98 -4.96 11.94
N ILE A 103 6.22 -4.40 10.76
CA ILE A 103 7.00 -5.03 9.69
C ILE A 103 8.44 -4.53 9.79
N ILE A 104 9.41 -5.44 9.76
CA ILE A 104 10.84 -5.13 9.68
C ILE A 104 11.34 -5.66 8.33
N HIS A 105 11.90 -4.78 7.51
CA HIS A 105 12.46 -5.16 6.20
C HIS A 105 13.94 -5.55 6.36
N THR A 106 14.25 -6.83 6.15
CA THR A 106 15.58 -7.39 6.43
C THR A 106 16.61 -7.00 5.36
N SER A 107 16.26 -6.90 4.08
CA SER A 107 17.22 -6.62 2.98
C SER A 107 16.96 -5.32 2.24
N LYS A 108 18.04 -4.60 1.88
CA LYS A 108 18.03 -3.31 1.13
C LYS A 108 17.64 -3.49 -0.35
N ARG A 109 17.82 -4.69 -0.90
CA ARG A 109 17.69 -4.95 -2.34
C ARG A 109 16.38 -5.64 -2.72
N HIS A 110 15.74 -6.34 -1.77
CA HIS A 110 14.51 -7.10 -2.02
C HIS A 110 13.39 -6.69 -1.06
N MET A 111 12.34 -6.05 -1.60
CA MET A 111 11.15 -5.61 -0.86
C MET A 111 10.40 -6.76 -0.17
N GLY A 112 10.50 -7.98 -0.73
CA GLY A 112 9.81 -9.17 -0.22
C GLY A 112 10.42 -9.76 1.05
N GLN A 113 11.67 -9.45 1.40
CA GLN A 113 12.29 -10.01 2.61
C GLN A 113 11.77 -9.28 3.85
N ILE A 114 10.71 -9.85 4.41
CA ILE A 114 9.90 -9.28 5.46
C ILE A 114 10.00 -10.15 6.70
N TYR A 115 10.26 -9.52 7.84
CA TYR A 115 10.23 -10.15 9.14
C TYR A 115 9.14 -9.49 10.00
N ILE A 116 8.18 -10.30 10.48
CA ILE A 116 7.11 -9.85 11.38
C ILE A 116 7.28 -10.58 12.73
N PRO A 117 7.89 -9.95 13.74
CA PRO A 117 8.27 -10.63 14.99
C PRO A 117 7.05 -11.19 15.74
N VAL A 118 5.92 -10.49 15.71
CA VAL A 118 4.69 -10.94 16.38
C VAL A 118 4.17 -12.24 15.77
N ILE A 119 4.17 -12.34 14.43
CA ILE A 119 3.75 -13.56 13.73
C ILE A 119 4.75 -14.69 13.96
N ASN A 120 6.05 -14.40 14.00
CA ASN A 120 7.07 -15.43 14.27
C ASN A 120 6.89 -16.07 15.65
N TRP A 121 6.71 -15.26 16.70
CA TRP A 121 6.42 -15.75 18.05
C TRP A 121 5.09 -16.48 18.13
N PHE A 122 4.06 -15.96 17.46
CA PHE A 122 2.76 -16.61 17.38
C PHE A 122 2.86 -18.00 16.72
N LEU A 123 3.52 -18.11 15.55
CA LEU A 123 3.74 -19.37 14.86
C LEU A 123 4.50 -20.37 15.75
N MET A 124 5.56 -19.92 16.43
CA MET A 124 6.32 -20.76 17.35
C MET A 124 5.45 -21.35 18.47
N ILE A 125 4.68 -20.51 19.17
CA ILE A 125 3.79 -20.95 20.25
C ILE A 125 2.71 -21.90 19.72
N MET A 126 2.10 -21.58 18.57
CA MET A 126 1.08 -22.44 17.96
C MET A 126 1.66 -23.79 17.54
N CYS A 127 2.84 -23.82 16.92
CA CYS A 127 3.51 -25.07 16.59
C CYS A 127 3.78 -25.93 17.83
N MET A 128 4.27 -25.34 18.92
CA MET A 128 4.47 -26.06 20.18
C MET A 128 3.16 -26.62 20.74
N LEU A 129 2.08 -25.83 20.70
CA LEU A 129 0.76 -26.25 21.19
C LEU A 129 0.20 -27.41 20.36
N VAL A 130 0.28 -27.32 19.03
CA VAL A 130 -0.21 -28.39 18.13
C VAL A 130 0.57 -29.68 18.34
N VAL A 131 1.90 -29.62 18.44
CA VAL A 131 2.74 -30.81 18.71
C VAL A 131 2.41 -31.42 20.06
N ALA A 132 2.23 -30.60 21.10
CA ALA A 132 1.89 -31.07 22.45
C ALA A 132 0.48 -31.68 22.53
N ALA A 133 -0.48 -31.18 21.75
CA ALA A 133 -1.87 -31.62 21.77
C ALA A 133 -2.11 -32.93 20.99
N PHE A 134 -1.51 -33.07 19.80
CA PHE A 134 -1.79 -34.23 18.95
C PHE A 134 -0.89 -35.42 19.23
N GLN A 135 0.39 -35.21 19.59
CA GLN A 135 1.42 -36.23 19.90
C GLN A 135 1.67 -37.31 18.83
N SER A 136 0.74 -37.55 17.91
CA SER A 136 0.77 -38.49 16.80
C SER A 136 0.91 -37.76 15.46
N THR A 137 1.73 -38.31 14.58
CA THR A 137 1.97 -37.75 13.24
C THR A 137 0.78 -37.99 12.29
N THR A 138 0.03 -39.09 12.50
CA THR A 138 -1.14 -39.43 11.66
C THR A 138 -2.27 -38.42 11.79
N ASP A 139 -2.53 -37.99 13.02
CA ASP A 139 -3.67 -37.13 13.34
C ASP A 139 -3.39 -35.69 12.89
N ILE A 140 -2.13 -35.24 13.04
CA ILE A 140 -1.65 -33.97 12.48
C ILE A 140 -1.75 -34.00 10.94
N SER A 141 -1.38 -35.10 10.30
CA SER A 141 -1.47 -35.25 8.84
C SER A 141 -2.92 -35.23 8.35
N ASN A 142 -3.84 -35.89 9.07
CA ASN A 142 -5.27 -35.88 8.76
C ASN A 142 -5.84 -34.47 8.86
N ALA A 143 -5.49 -33.73 9.93
CA ALA A 143 -5.93 -32.35 10.13
C ALA A 143 -5.45 -31.43 9.00
N TYR A 144 -4.14 -31.45 8.71
CA TYR A 144 -3.54 -30.65 7.66
C TYR A 144 -4.18 -30.92 6.28
N GLY A 145 -4.55 -32.17 5.98
CA GLY A 145 -5.23 -32.54 4.73
C GLY A 145 -6.55 -31.79 4.50
N ILE A 146 -7.33 -31.46 5.54
CA ILE A 146 -8.60 -30.72 5.38
C ILE A 146 -8.35 -29.27 4.94
N ALA A 147 -7.39 -28.61 5.59
CA ALA A 147 -7.05 -27.23 5.25
C ALA A 147 -6.54 -27.14 3.80
N GLU A 148 -5.70 -28.10 3.42
CA GLU A 148 -5.12 -28.20 2.09
C GLU A 148 -6.19 -28.33 0.99
N VAL A 149 -7.12 -29.28 1.13
CA VAL A 149 -8.20 -29.46 0.14
C VAL A 149 -9.08 -28.22 0.02
N GLY A 150 -9.32 -27.53 1.14
CA GLY A 150 -10.03 -26.25 1.14
C GLY A 150 -9.35 -25.19 0.27
N VAL A 151 -8.02 -25.06 0.37
CA VAL A 151 -7.27 -24.11 -0.46
C VAL A 151 -7.26 -24.53 -1.94
N MET A 152 -7.15 -25.83 -2.23
CA MET A 152 -7.26 -26.33 -3.62
C MET A 152 -8.62 -25.98 -4.24
N MET A 153 -9.73 -26.25 -3.54
CA MET A 153 -11.07 -25.93 -4.03
C MET A 153 -11.27 -24.44 -4.29
N VAL A 154 -10.78 -23.58 -3.38
CA VAL A 154 -10.82 -22.13 -3.56
C VAL A 154 -9.99 -21.72 -4.78
N SER A 155 -8.80 -22.28 -4.94
CA SER A 155 -7.91 -22.00 -6.07
C SER A 155 -8.53 -22.44 -7.40
N THR A 156 -9.08 -23.65 -7.49
CA THR A 156 -9.76 -24.17 -8.68
C THR A 156 -10.97 -23.30 -9.06
N THR A 157 -11.73 -22.86 -8.06
CA THR A 157 -12.86 -21.92 -8.27
C THR A 157 -12.36 -20.55 -8.77
N LEU A 158 -11.32 -19.99 -8.16
CA LEU A 158 -10.77 -18.67 -8.53
C LEU A 158 -10.13 -18.69 -9.92
N VAL A 159 -9.39 -19.74 -10.26
CA VAL A 159 -8.84 -19.95 -11.60
C VAL A 159 -9.96 -20.08 -12.63
N THR A 160 -11.05 -20.77 -12.31
CA THR A 160 -12.23 -20.85 -13.19
C THR A 160 -12.83 -19.48 -13.45
N VAL A 161 -12.99 -18.65 -12.40
CA VAL A 161 -13.47 -17.26 -12.55
C VAL A 161 -12.51 -16.44 -13.42
N VAL A 162 -11.20 -16.60 -13.24
CA VAL A 162 -10.17 -15.94 -14.07
C VAL A 162 -10.24 -16.39 -15.54
N MET A 163 -10.42 -17.70 -15.80
CA MET A 163 -10.56 -18.24 -17.15
C MET A 163 -11.79 -17.69 -17.89
N LEU A 164 -12.89 -17.46 -17.16
CA LEU A 164 -14.13 -16.91 -17.68
C LEU A 164 -14.06 -15.39 -17.89
N LEU A 165 -13.57 -14.64 -16.90
CA LEU A 165 -13.60 -13.16 -16.93
C LEU A 165 -12.40 -12.54 -17.65
N ILE A 166 -11.19 -13.08 -17.44
CA ILE A 166 -9.93 -12.47 -17.90
C ILE A 166 -9.46 -13.10 -19.21
N TRP A 167 -9.37 -14.43 -19.27
CA TRP A 167 -8.84 -15.12 -20.46
C TRP A 167 -9.85 -15.27 -21.60
N GLN A 168 -11.15 -15.02 -21.36
CA GLN A 168 -12.21 -15.07 -22.38
C GLN A 168 -12.17 -16.39 -23.19
N THR A 169 -11.83 -17.48 -22.52
CA THR A 169 -11.67 -18.81 -23.15
C THR A 169 -13.04 -19.40 -23.52
N ASN A 170 -13.08 -20.32 -24.50
CA ASN A 170 -14.31 -21.02 -24.87
C ASN A 170 -15.03 -21.58 -23.63
N LEU A 171 -16.33 -21.26 -23.49
CA LEU A 171 -17.15 -21.65 -22.34
C LEU A 171 -17.05 -23.15 -22.00
N PHE A 172 -16.98 -23.98 -23.04
CA PHE A 172 -16.81 -25.42 -22.87
C PHE A 172 -15.49 -25.78 -22.15
N LEU A 173 -14.37 -25.17 -22.54
CA LEU A 173 -13.07 -25.41 -21.91
C LEU A 173 -13.03 -24.85 -20.48
N ALA A 174 -13.65 -23.70 -20.27
CA ALA A 174 -13.75 -23.06 -18.96
C ALA A 174 -14.61 -23.84 -17.96
N ILE A 175 -15.64 -24.58 -18.43
CA ILE A 175 -16.45 -25.47 -17.60
C ILE A 175 -15.80 -26.87 -17.45
N LEU A 176 -15.11 -27.35 -18.49
CA LEU A 176 -14.43 -28.65 -18.45
C LEU A 176 -13.32 -28.68 -17.39
N PHE A 177 -12.59 -27.58 -17.22
CA PHE A 177 -11.53 -27.45 -16.21
C PHE A 177 -12.03 -27.72 -14.77
N PRO A 178 -12.99 -26.96 -14.19
CA PRO A 178 -13.50 -27.22 -12.86
C PRO A 178 -14.26 -28.55 -12.77
N LEU A 179 -14.82 -29.06 -13.87
CA LEU A 179 -15.47 -30.36 -13.86
C LEU A 179 -14.47 -31.49 -13.60
N ILE A 180 -13.32 -31.49 -14.28
CA ILE A 180 -12.30 -32.54 -14.10
C ILE A 180 -11.58 -32.36 -12.76
N PHE A 181 -11.02 -31.18 -12.50
CA PHE A 181 -10.22 -30.97 -11.29
C PHE A 181 -11.10 -30.91 -10.03
N GLY A 182 -12.25 -30.25 -10.12
CA GLY A 182 -13.20 -30.17 -9.00
C GLY A 182 -13.82 -31.52 -8.65
N THR A 183 -14.03 -32.45 -9.58
CA THR A 183 -14.51 -33.80 -9.22
C THR A 183 -13.45 -34.61 -8.48
N ILE A 184 -12.18 -34.55 -8.89
CA ILE A 184 -11.06 -35.18 -8.18
C ILE A 184 -10.93 -34.60 -6.77
N GLU A 185 -10.99 -33.27 -6.65
CA GLU A 185 -10.95 -32.57 -5.36
C GLU A 185 -12.15 -32.91 -4.48
N LEU A 186 -13.36 -33.02 -5.03
CA LEU A 186 -14.56 -33.41 -4.28
C LEU A 186 -14.48 -34.84 -3.76
N ILE A 187 -13.94 -35.77 -4.54
CA ILE A 187 -13.69 -37.15 -4.09
C ILE A 187 -12.69 -37.13 -2.92
N TYR A 188 -11.61 -36.36 -3.06
CA TYR A 188 -10.62 -36.24 -1.99
C TYR A 188 -11.22 -35.57 -0.74
N MET A 189 -12.01 -34.51 -0.91
CA MET A 189 -12.72 -33.82 0.17
C MET A 189 -13.66 -34.78 0.90
N SER A 190 -14.41 -35.62 0.17
CA SER A 190 -15.27 -36.65 0.76
C SER A 190 -14.48 -37.62 1.65
N ALA A 191 -13.31 -38.08 1.18
CA ALA A 191 -12.44 -38.98 1.94
C ALA A 191 -11.87 -38.34 3.21
N VAL A 192 -11.52 -37.05 3.17
CA VAL A 192 -10.96 -36.35 4.34
C VAL A 192 -12.08 -35.86 5.29
N LEU A 193 -13.30 -35.62 4.81
CA LEU A 193 -14.46 -35.23 5.63
C LEU A 193 -14.80 -36.30 6.68
N SER A 194 -14.67 -37.58 6.33
CA SER A 194 -14.86 -38.69 7.27
C SER A 194 -13.91 -38.64 8.47
N LYS A 195 -12.76 -37.97 8.33
CA LYS A 195 -11.71 -37.84 9.34
C LYS A 195 -11.80 -36.54 10.17
N ILE A 196 -12.86 -35.74 10.00
CA ILE A 196 -13.07 -34.52 10.79
C ILE A 196 -13.05 -34.80 12.31
N PHE A 197 -13.68 -35.90 12.72
CA PHE A 197 -13.76 -36.30 14.13
C PHE A 197 -12.43 -36.81 14.70
N GLU A 198 -11.47 -37.18 13.84
CA GLU A 198 -10.15 -37.73 14.22
C GLU A 198 -9.05 -36.64 14.29
N GLY A 199 -9.44 -35.36 14.32
CA GLY A 199 -8.50 -34.23 14.43
C GLY A 199 -8.67 -33.12 13.40
N GLY A 200 -9.46 -33.38 12.36
CA GLY A 200 -9.76 -32.43 11.30
C GLY A 200 -10.55 -31.18 11.70
N TRP A 201 -11.14 -31.16 12.89
CA TRP A 201 -11.82 -29.99 13.45
C TRP A 201 -10.85 -28.85 13.81
N LEU A 202 -9.59 -29.14 14.09
CA LEU A 202 -8.64 -28.15 14.59
C LEU A 202 -8.36 -27.02 13.57
N PRO A 203 -8.01 -27.30 12.30
CA PRO A 203 -7.78 -26.23 11.32
C PRO A 203 -9.04 -25.44 11.00
N LEU A 204 -10.22 -26.06 11.08
CA LEU A 204 -11.51 -25.38 10.91
C LEU A 204 -11.76 -24.37 12.04
N VAL A 205 -11.43 -24.72 13.30
CA VAL A 205 -11.51 -23.80 14.43
C VAL A 205 -10.54 -22.63 14.25
N PHE A 206 -9.29 -22.89 13.84
CA PHE A 206 -8.34 -21.82 13.57
C PHE A 206 -8.78 -20.92 12.40
N ALA A 207 -9.27 -21.51 11.30
CA ALA A 207 -9.78 -20.75 10.17
C ALA A 207 -10.97 -19.87 10.56
N SER A 208 -11.92 -20.41 11.33
CA SER A 208 -13.05 -19.65 11.87
C SER A 208 -12.59 -18.50 12.77
N TRP A 209 -11.66 -18.76 13.68
CA TRP A 209 -11.07 -17.73 14.55
C TRP A 209 -10.41 -16.59 13.75
N PHE A 210 -9.54 -16.92 12.79
CA PHE A 210 -8.88 -15.93 11.94
C PHE A 210 -9.88 -15.15 11.08
N LEU A 211 -10.88 -15.84 10.52
CA LEU A 211 -11.93 -15.20 9.73
C LEU A 211 -12.73 -14.23 10.59
N CYS A 212 -13.10 -14.59 11.82
CA CYS A 212 -13.77 -13.68 12.75
C CYS A 212 -12.93 -12.42 13.02
N VAL A 213 -11.63 -12.58 13.30
CA VAL A 213 -10.71 -11.44 13.52
C VAL A 213 -10.64 -10.55 12.29
N MET A 214 -10.41 -11.13 11.10
CA MET A 214 -10.34 -10.39 9.83
C MET A 214 -11.66 -9.69 9.50
N TYR A 215 -12.78 -10.37 9.71
CA TYR A 215 -14.11 -9.83 9.44
C TYR A 215 -14.42 -8.65 10.36
N ILE A 216 -14.20 -8.77 11.66
CA ILE A 216 -14.44 -7.68 12.62
C ILE A 216 -13.53 -6.49 12.32
N TRP A 217 -12.25 -6.73 12.00
CA TRP A 217 -11.31 -5.68 11.65
C TRP A 217 -11.70 -4.96 10.36
N ASN A 218 -12.01 -5.70 9.29
CA ASN A 218 -12.41 -5.14 8.02
C ASN A 218 -13.73 -4.36 8.16
N TYR A 219 -14.72 -4.94 8.84
CA TYR A 219 -16.01 -4.30 9.10
C TYR A 219 -15.83 -2.98 9.87
N GLY A 220 -15.08 -2.98 10.96
CA GLY A 220 -14.81 -1.77 11.75
C GLY A 220 -14.02 -0.71 10.97
N SER A 221 -13.03 -1.13 10.18
CA SER A 221 -12.19 -0.23 9.37
C SER A 221 -12.98 0.43 8.24
N VAL A 222 -13.79 -0.36 7.51
CA VAL A 222 -14.67 0.15 6.45
C VAL A 222 -15.71 1.11 7.03
N LEU A 223 -16.29 0.75 8.19
CA LEU A 223 -17.30 1.58 8.84
C LEU A 223 -16.72 2.91 9.33
N LYS A 224 -15.51 2.87 9.90
CA LYS A 224 -14.74 4.07 10.24
C LYS A 224 -14.52 4.95 9.02
N TYR A 225 -14.00 4.36 7.95
CA TYR A 225 -13.68 5.07 6.73
C TYR A 225 -14.93 5.70 6.10
N GLN A 226 -16.06 4.97 6.04
CA GLN A 226 -17.31 5.51 5.53
C GLN A 226 -17.85 6.66 6.39
N SER A 227 -17.75 6.57 7.72
CA SER A 227 -18.17 7.66 8.62
C SER A 227 -17.29 8.90 8.46
N GLU A 228 -15.96 8.72 8.37
CA GLU A 228 -15.02 9.80 8.10
C GLU A 228 -15.30 10.45 6.72
N VAL A 229 -15.68 9.66 5.72
CA VAL A 229 -16.04 10.17 4.38
C VAL A 229 -17.38 10.90 4.38
N LYS A 230 -18.40 10.37 5.07
CA LYS A 230 -19.74 10.98 5.14
C LYS A 230 -19.74 12.30 5.92
N GLN A 231 -18.91 12.40 6.96
CA GLN A 231 -18.70 13.65 7.69
C GLN A 231 -17.55 14.47 7.11
N LYS A 232 -17.18 14.28 5.84
CA LYS A 232 -16.34 15.26 5.15
C LYS A 232 -17.14 16.54 5.00
N ILE A 233 -16.51 17.63 5.35
CA ILE A 233 -17.06 18.95 5.15
C ILE A 233 -16.66 19.38 3.74
N SER A 234 -17.64 19.85 2.96
CA SER A 234 -17.37 20.38 1.62
C SER A 234 -16.46 21.60 1.74
N MET A 235 -15.63 21.83 0.73
CA MET A 235 -14.85 23.07 0.62
C MET A 235 -15.77 24.30 0.65
N ASP A 236 -17.02 24.15 0.22
CA ASP A 236 -18.05 25.19 0.23
C ASP A 236 -18.38 25.68 1.65
N PHE A 237 -18.44 24.78 2.63
CA PHE A 237 -18.67 25.16 4.03
C PHE A 237 -17.47 25.92 4.59
N MET A 238 -16.23 25.66 4.15
CA MET A 238 -15.11 26.53 4.53
C MET A 238 -15.19 27.91 3.91
N HIS A 239 -15.67 28.02 2.67
CA HIS A 239 -15.86 29.33 2.04
C HIS A 239 -16.95 30.14 2.76
N GLU A 240 -18.02 29.48 3.22
CA GLU A 240 -19.10 30.09 3.99
C GLU A 240 -18.67 30.46 5.42
N LEU A 241 -17.88 29.60 6.07
CA LEU A 241 -17.33 29.83 7.40
C LEU A 241 -16.13 30.81 7.37
N GLY A 242 -15.57 31.07 6.18
CA GLY A 242 -14.35 31.83 5.91
C GLY A 242 -14.29 33.25 6.46
N SER A 243 -15.41 33.96 6.54
CA SER A 243 -15.47 35.30 7.17
C SER A 243 -15.41 35.28 8.70
N SER A 244 -15.63 34.10 9.31
CA SER A 244 -15.68 33.88 10.76
C SER A 244 -14.69 32.82 11.27
N LEU A 245 -13.86 32.27 10.38
CA LEU A 245 -13.00 31.13 10.65
C LEU A 245 -11.81 31.52 11.54
N GLY A 246 -11.86 31.10 12.82
CA GLY A 246 -10.75 31.34 13.75
C GLY A 246 -10.56 32.83 14.03
N THR A 247 -11.49 33.41 14.78
CA THR A 247 -11.52 34.83 15.17
C THR A 247 -10.19 35.31 15.80
N VAL A 248 -9.36 34.36 16.26
CA VAL A 248 -8.00 34.61 16.75
C VAL A 248 -7.00 33.72 16.01
N ARG A 249 -6.03 34.33 15.31
CA ARG A 249 -4.85 33.64 14.78
C ARG A 249 -3.70 33.71 15.79
N VAL A 250 -3.17 32.56 16.15
CA VAL A 250 -2.00 32.42 17.03
C VAL A 250 -0.77 32.24 16.15
N PRO A 251 0.35 32.94 16.44
CA PRO A 251 1.58 32.77 15.66
C PRO A 251 2.12 31.34 15.85
N GLY A 252 2.45 30.66 14.75
CA GLY A 252 2.96 29.28 14.75
C GLY A 252 2.50 28.46 13.56
N ILE A 253 3.10 27.27 13.38
CA ILE A 253 2.71 26.32 12.32
C ILE A 253 1.89 25.17 12.93
N GLY A 254 0.64 25.02 12.48
CA GLY A 254 -0.26 23.95 12.86
C GLY A 254 -0.18 22.78 11.87
N LEU A 255 0.40 21.64 12.28
CA LEU A 255 0.45 20.41 11.47
C LEU A 255 -0.75 19.51 11.79
N LEU A 256 -1.72 19.43 10.89
CA LEU A 256 -2.86 18.51 11.04
C LEU A 256 -2.58 17.20 10.29
N TYR A 257 -2.36 16.12 11.04
CA TYR A 257 -2.15 14.80 10.44
C TYR A 257 -3.48 14.15 10.06
N ASN A 258 -3.58 13.72 8.80
CA ASN A 258 -4.81 13.17 8.27
C ASN A 258 -4.55 12.00 7.30
N GLU A 259 -5.40 10.97 7.33
CA GLU A 259 -5.33 9.82 6.43
C GLU A 259 -6.02 10.08 5.07
N LEU A 260 -6.86 11.13 4.98
CA LEU A 260 -7.59 11.49 3.75
C LEU A 260 -6.73 12.30 2.77
N VAL A 261 -6.68 11.83 1.52
CA VAL A 261 -5.91 12.46 0.42
C VAL A 261 -6.62 13.70 -0.13
N GLN A 262 -7.96 13.72 -0.08
CA GLN A 262 -8.81 14.78 -0.62
C GLN A 262 -9.91 15.18 0.38
N GLY A 263 -10.19 16.48 0.45
CA GLY A 263 -11.14 17.08 1.39
C GLY A 263 -10.52 17.41 2.75
N ILE A 264 -11.23 18.19 3.56
CA ILE A 264 -10.81 18.62 4.89
C ILE A 264 -11.50 17.74 5.94
N PRO A 265 -10.76 17.23 6.95
CA PRO A 265 -11.36 16.41 8.00
C PRO A 265 -12.47 17.15 8.76
N SER A 266 -13.55 16.46 9.11
CA SER A 266 -14.54 16.95 10.09
C SER A 266 -13.89 17.32 11.42
N ILE A 267 -12.82 16.62 11.80
CA ILE A 267 -12.07 16.86 13.03
C ILE A 267 -11.55 18.31 13.08
N PHE A 268 -11.17 18.89 11.93
CA PHE A 268 -10.73 20.27 11.86
C PHE A 268 -11.88 21.24 12.15
N ALA A 269 -13.06 21.04 11.57
CA ALA A 269 -14.19 21.91 11.86
C ALA A 269 -14.73 21.74 13.28
N GLN A 270 -14.76 20.51 13.80
CA GLN A 270 -15.11 20.29 15.20
C GLN A 270 -14.11 21.01 16.13
N PHE A 271 -12.82 20.95 15.81
CA PHE A 271 -11.80 21.70 16.52
C PHE A 271 -12.05 23.21 16.46
N LEU A 272 -12.44 23.77 15.31
CA LEU A 272 -12.76 25.19 15.18
C LEU A 272 -14.01 25.60 15.97
N LEU A 273 -15.01 24.72 16.09
CA LEU A 273 -16.21 24.96 16.87
C LEU A 273 -15.92 24.95 18.37
N ASP A 274 -15.06 24.03 18.83
CA ASP A 274 -14.70 23.89 20.24
C ASP A 274 -13.65 24.93 20.68
N LEU A 275 -12.74 25.30 19.77
CA LEU A 275 -11.66 26.26 19.97
C LEU A 275 -11.58 27.23 18.78
N PRO A 276 -12.09 28.47 18.90
CA PRO A 276 -12.08 29.46 17.83
C PRO A 276 -10.70 30.13 17.67
N ALA A 277 -9.61 29.36 17.75
CA ALA A 277 -8.25 29.80 17.58
C ALA A 277 -7.51 28.90 16.60
N ILE A 278 -6.83 29.50 15.61
CA ILE A 278 -6.06 28.78 14.60
C ILE A 278 -4.62 29.27 14.52
N HIS A 279 -3.71 28.41 14.08
CA HIS A 279 -2.34 28.80 13.78
C HIS A 279 -2.28 29.71 12.55
N SER A 280 -1.26 30.59 12.49
CA SER A 280 -1.07 31.52 11.38
C SER A 280 -0.87 30.79 10.05
N VAL A 281 -0.17 29.65 10.07
CA VAL A 281 -0.01 28.74 8.92
C VAL A 281 -0.49 27.34 9.32
N ILE A 282 -1.39 26.75 8.52
CA ILE A 282 -1.89 25.39 8.74
C ILE A 282 -1.43 24.49 7.59
N VAL A 283 -0.81 23.35 7.93
CA VAL A 283 -0.41 22.34 6.96
C VAL A 283 -1.13 21.01 7.25
N PHE A 284 -1.98 20.59 6.32
CA PHE A 284 -2.60 19.26 6.33
C PHE A 284 -1.60 18.22 5.82
N VAL A 285 -1.02 17.43 6.72
CA VAL A 285 0.00 16.43 6.38
C VAL A 285 -0.63 15.05 6.20
N CYS A 286 -0.49 14.48 5.00
CA CYS A 286 -0.91 13.13 4.66
C CYS A 286 0.31 12.26 4.33
N ILE A 287 0.58 11.25 5.16
CA ILE A 287 1.69 10.32 4.94
C ILE A 287 1.22 9.16 4.05
N LYS A 288 1.90 8.94 2.92
CA LYS A 288 1.67 7.81 2.02
C LYS A 288 2.94 7.00 1.81
N TYR A 289 2.79 5.68 1.83
CA TYR A 289 3.90 4.77 1.55
C TYR A 289 3.87 4.36 0.08
N VAL A 290 5.01 4.46 -0.57
CA VAL A 290 5.21 4.13 -1.99
C VAL A 290 6.06 2.84 -2.06
N PRO A 291 5.84 1.93 -3.03
CA PRO A 291 6.59 0.67 -3.15
C PRO A 291 8.05 0.86 -3.63
N VAL A 292 8.72 1.93 -3.22
CA VAL A 292 10.14 2.21 -3.49
C VAL A 292 10.95 2.15 -2.19
N PRO A 293 12.25 1.78 -2.22
CA PRO A 293 13.06 1.64 -1.01
C PRO A 293 13.19 2.97 -0.25
N VAL A 294 13.61 4.01 -0.96
CA VAL A 294 13.82 5.37 -0.45
C VAL A 294 13.25 6.33 -1.47
N VAL A 295 12.45 7.30 -1.04
CA VAL A 295 11.94 8.36 -1.92
C VAL A 295 12.97 9.50 -1.95
N PRO A 296 13.36 10.02 -3.13
CA PRO A 296 14.26 11.18 -3.21
C PRO A 296 13.64 12.39 -2.51
N GLN A 297 14.48 13.24 -1.90
CA GLN A 297 14.02 14.38 -1.08
C GLN A 297 13.12 15.35 -1.86
N GLU A 298 13.37 15.54 -3.15
CA GLU A 298 12.62 16.43 -4.03
C GLU A 298 11.17 15.98 -4.26
N GLU A 299 10.91 14.67 -4.30
CA GLU A 299 9.55 14.10 -4.50
C GLU A 299 8.87 13.72 -3.18
N ARG A 300 9.56 13.95 -2.06
CA ARG A 300 9.14 13.50 -0.74
C ARG A 300 7.95 14.28 -0.22
N PHE A 301 7.93 15.59 -0.46
CA PHE A 301 6.87 16.47 -0.01
C PHE A 301 6.20 17.12 -1.21
N LEU A 302 4.90 16.85 -1.38
CA LEU A 302 4.09 17.47 -2.42
C LEU A 302 3.09 18.42 -1.78
N PHE A 303 3.28 19.71 -2.04
CA PHE A 303 2.41 20.75 -1.54
C PHE A 303 1.32 21.14 -2.54
N ARG A 304 0.16 21.51 -2.01
CA ARG A 304 -0.95 22.16 -2.74
C ARG A 304 -1.64 23.16 -1.82
N ARG A 305 -2.03 24.32 -2.34
CA ARG A 305 -2.81 25.32 -1.58
C ARG A 305 -4.25 24.83 -1.36
N VAL A 306 -4.82 25.14 -0.21
CA VAL A 306 -6.20 24.78 0.18
C VAL A 306 -7.00 26.05 0.46
N GLY A 307 -7.83 26.47 -0.49
CA GLY A 307 -8.61 27.71 -0.38
C GLY A 307 -7.85 28.95 -0.88
N PRO A 308 -8.43 30.15 -0.68
CA PRO A 308 -7.84 31.43 -1.10
C PRO A 308 -6.49 31.76 -0.41
N LYS A 309 -5.70 32.65 -1.01
CA LYS A 309 -4.34 33.00 -0.53
C LYS A 309 -4.33 33.49 0.92
N ASP A 310 -5.34 34.27 1.30
CA ASP A 310 -5.47 34.91 2.62
C ASP A 310 -5.55 33.94 3.81
N TYR A 311 -5.86 32.66 3.56
CA TYR A 311 -6.03 31.69 4.64
C TYR A 311 -4.72 31.05 5.10
N HIS A 312 -3.64 31.09 4.30
CA HIS A 312 -2.36 30.40 4.57
C HIS A 312 -2.53 28.91 4.96
N MET A 313 -3.42 28.22 4.25
CA MET A 313 -3.70 26.80 4.44
C MET A 313 -3.08 25.98 3.30
N PHE A 314 -2.23 25.02 3.66
CA PHE A 314 -1.51 24.19 2.73
C PHE A 314 -1.80 22.71 2.98
N ARG A 315 -1.76 21.90 1.93
CA ARG A 315 -1.83 20.44 2.01
C ARG A 315 -0.49 19.88 1.59
N CYS A 316 0.08 19.03 2.42
CA CYS A 316 1.31 18.32 2.16
C CYS A 316 1.05 16.81 2.06
N VAL A 317 1.40 16.19 0.95
CA VAL A 317 1.46 14.73 0.83
C VAL A 317 2.92 14.31 0.98
N ALA A 318 3.23 13.67 2.11
CA ALA A 318 4.56 13.17 2.40
C ALA A 318 4.68 11.71 1.96
N ARG A 319 5.51 11.45 0.94
CA ARG A 319 5.76 10.13 0.37
C ARG A 319 6.95 9.47 1.05
N TYR A 320 6.77 8.24 1.54
CA TYR A 320 7.81 7.47 2.20
C TYR A 320 7.99 6.11 1.53
N GLY A 321 9.24 5.73 1.33
CA GLY A 321 9.62 4.39 0.91
C GLY A 321 9.50 3.39 2.07
N TYR A 322 9.54 2.10 1.73
CA TYR A 322 9.45 1.03 2.74
C TYR A 322 10.70 0.92 3.63
N LYS A 323 11.82 1.56 3.24
CA LYS A 323 13.05 1.65 4.04
C LYS A 323 13.34 3.03 4.59
N ASP A 324 12.54 4.03 4.26
CA ASP A 324 12.69 5.35 4.85
C ASP A 324 12.54 5.24 6.36
N VAL A 325 13.66 5.49 7.04
CA VAL A 325 13.77 5.25 8.46
C VAL A 325 12.96 6.34 9.14
N ARG A 326 11.88 5.94 9.82
CA ARG A 326 11.05 6.81 10.68
C ARG A 326 11.77 7.31 11.95
N LYS A 327 13.11 7.40 11.90
CA LYS A 327 13.99 7.92 12.95
C LYS A 327 14.62 9.23 12.49
N GLU A 328 13.95 9.98 11.63
CA GLU A 328 14.32 11.39 11.53
C GLU A 328 13.90 12.08 12.82
N ASP A 329 14.82 12.87 13.35
CA ASP A 329 14.53 13.79 14.45
C ASP A 329 13.43 14.74 13.98
N HIS A 330 12.48 15.06 14.86
CA HIS A 330 11.32 15.91 14.53
C HIS A 330 11.75 17.23 13.91
N HIS A 331 12.87 17.78 14.39
CA HIS A 331 13.48 18.99 13.84
C HIS A 331 13.95 18.84 12.39
N ALA A 332 14.50 17.68 12.00
CA ALA A 332 14.90 17.45 10.62
C ALA A 332 13.67 17.37 9.69
N PHE A 333 12.59 16.74 10.16
CA PHE A 333 11.32 16.73 9.43
C PHE A 333 10.72 18.13 9.28
N GLU A 334 10.69 18.90 10.37
CA GLU A 334 10.22 20.29 10.39
C GLU A 334 11.00 21.17 9.42
N GLN A 335 12.34 21.09 9.45
CA GLN A 335 13.20 21.85 8.53
C GLN A 335 12.97 21.49 7.07
N LEU A 336 12.89 20.20 6.75
CA LEU A 336 12.62 19.74 5.37
C LEU A 336 11.22 20.14 4.90
N LEU A 337 10.24 20.14 5.81
CA LEU A 337 8.88 20.58 5.51
C LEU A 337 8.85 22.07 5.17
N VAL A 338 9.54 22.91 5.96
CA VAL A 338 9.62 24.37 5.74
C VAL A 338 10.38 24.70 4.45
N ASP A 339 11.54 24.09 4.21
CA ASP A 339 12.32 24.28 2.99
C ASP A 339 11.50 23.89 1.74
N SER A 340 10.78 22.77 1.80
CA SER A 340 9.91 22.36 0.70
C SER A 340 8.67 23.25 0.54
N LEU A 341 8.16 23.85 1.61
CA LEU A 341 7.06 24.82 1.55
C LEU A 341 7.53 26.16 0.97
N GLU A 342 8.71 26.64 1.35
CA GLU A 342 9.32 27.85 0.77
C GLU A 342 9.56 27.68 -0.75
N LYS A 343 10.10 26.52 -1.17
CA LYS A 343 10.25 26.19 -2.59
C LYS A 343 8.91 26.16 -3.33
N PHE A 344 7.86 25.63 -2.69
CA PHE A 344 6.52 25.64 -3.26
C PHE A 344 5.98 27.06 -3.45
N LEU A 345 6.11 27.94 -2.45
CA LEU A 345 5.65 29.33 -2.53
C LEU A 345 6.37 30.10 -3.65
N ARG A 346 7.69 29.96 -3.76
CA ARG A 346 8.48 30.58 -4.84
C ARG A 346 8.04 30.09 -6.22
N LYS A 347 7.77 28.78 -6.36
CA LYS A 347 7.30 28.21 -7.62
C LYS A 347 5.89 28.68 -7.97
N GLU A 348 4.98 28.73 -7.00
CA GLU A 348 3.61 29.23 -7.20
C GLU A 348 3.61 30.69 -7.65
N ALA A 349 4.46 31.54 -7.06
CA ALA A 349 4.61 32.93 -7.51
C ALA A 349 5.17 33.03 -8.93
N LEU A 350 6.16 32.22 -9.28
CA LEU A 350 6.74 32.18 -10.63
C LEU A 350 5.71 31.71 -11.68
N ASP A 351 4.90 30.70 -11.35
CA ASP A 351 3.82 30.22 -12.21
C ASP A 351 2.75 31.31 -12.42
N VAL A 352 2.38 32.05 -11.36
CA VAL A 352 1.46 33.20 -11.46
C VAL A 352 2.06 34.33 -12.31
N ALA A 353 3.34 34.65 -12.14
CA ALA A 353 4.02 35.66 -12.95
C ALA A 353 4.05 35.27 -14.45
N LEU A 354 4.26 33.98 -14.76
CA LEU A 354 4.18 33.47 -16.13
C LEU A 354 2.76 33.58 -16.71
N GLU A 355 1.73 33.22 -15.93
CA GLU A 355 0.32 33.35 -16.36
C GLU A 355 -0.09 34.81 -16.62
N ILE A 356 0.44 35.76 -15.83
CA ILE A 356 0.21 37.20 -16.04
C ILE A 356 0.89 37.64 -17.35
N ASN A 357 2.13 37.21 -17.61
CA ASN A 357 2.87 37.56 -18.82
C ASN A 357 2.25 36.97 -20.10
N LEU A 358 1.61 35.79 -20.03
CA LEU A 358 0.93 35.17 -21.18
C LEU A 358 -0.42 35.84 -21.53
N ASN A 359 -1.02 36.60 -20.61
CA ASN A 359 -2.32 37.25 -20.80
C ASN A 359 -2.24 38.74 -21.18
N GLN A 360 -1.04 39.29 -21.42
CA GLN A 360 -0.91 40.62 -22.01
C GLN A 360 -1.07 40.54 -23.53
N PRO A 361 -2.09 41.18 -24.15
CA PRO A 361 -2.06 41.39 -25.58
C PRO A 361 -0.93 42.39 -25.86
N ASP A 362 0.04 42.00 -26.70
CA ASP A 362 1.07 42.90 -27.20
C ASP A 362 0.40 44.13 -27.84
N LEU A 363 0.37 45.23 -27.10
CA LEU A 363 0.03 46.55 -27.61
C LEU A 363 1.27 47.44 -27.46
N ASP A 364 1.79 47.80 -28.63
CA ASP A 364 2.68 48.91 -28.96
C ASP A 364 4.18 48.79 -28.65
N SER A 365 4.94 48.56 -29.74
CA SER A 365 5.85 49.62 -30.18
C SER A 365 5.92 49.70 -31.71
N ILE A 366 5.26 50.73 -32.24
CA ILE A 366 5.50 51.29 -33.57
C ILE A 366 6.92 51.88 -33.56
N SER A 367 7.82 51.33 -34.36
CA SER A 367 8.97 52.09 -34.85
C SER A 367 9.03 52.03 -36.37
N VAL A 368 8.55 53.12 -36.97
CA VAL A 368 8.67 53.45 -38.39
C VAL A 368 10.15 53.44 -38.79
N ARG A 369 10.50 52.59 -39.76
CA ARG A 369 11.61 52.85 -40.69
C ARG A 369 11.22 52.36 -42.08
N SER A 370 10.79 53.32 -42.90
CA SER A 370 10.67 53.22 -44.34
C SER A 370 12.04 53.02 -44.98
N ARG A 371 12.14 52.08 -45.95
CA ARG A 371 12.95 52.24 -47.16
C ARG A 371 12.62 51.18 -48.22
N ASP A 372 11.89 51.64 -49.23
CA ASP A 372 11.99 51.41 -50.68
C ASP A 372 12.03 50.01 -51.32
N GLU A 373 11.00 49.85 -52.17
CA GLU A 373 11.03 49.50 -53.61
C GLU A 373 10.88 48.05 -54.09
N SER A 374 9.80 47.89 -54.88
CA SER A 374 9.64 47.08 -56.10
C SER A 374 9.56 45.55 -55.93
N GLU A 375 8.74 44.77 -56.66
CA GLU A 375 7.75 44.97 -57.71
C GLU A 375 7.07 43.58 -57.97
N ILE A 376 5.78 43.60 -58.33
CA ILE A 376 5.13 42.74 -59.36
C ILE A 376 4.65 41.28 -59.05
N GLN A 377 3.31 41.13 -59.24
CA GLN A 377 2.46 40.00 -59.75
C GLN A 377 2.41 38.65 -59.00
N ASP A 378 1.28 37.93 -58.92
CA ASP A 378 0.11 37.85 -59.80
C ASP A 378 -1.09 37.17 -59.09
N GLY A 379 -2.30 37.52 -59.54
CA GLY A 379 -3.35 36.58 -59.96
C GLY A 379 -4.12 35.69 -58.97
N ASP A 380 -5.35 36.12 -58.66
CA ASP A 380 -6.63 35.40 -58.88
C ASP A 380 -7.13 34.31 -57.90
N GLY A 381 -8.44 34.33 -57.60
CA GLY A 381 -9.18 33.16 -57.10
C GLY A 381 -10.13 33.35 -55.90
N ASP A 382 -11.41 33.47 -56.23
CA ASP A 382 -12.65 33.53 -55.42
C ASP A 382 -12.93 32.38 -54.42
N GLY A 383 -13.77 32.64 -53.39
CA GLY A 383 -14.67 31.62 -52.81
C GLY A 383 -14.59 31.23 -51.31
N MET A 384 -15.48 31.85 -50.51
CA MET A 384 -16.35 31.29 -49.43
C MET A 384 -15.82 30.64 -48.12
N ASP A 385 -16.48 31.06 -47.03
CA ASP A 385 -16.51 30.54 -45.65
C ASP A 385 -16.60 29.00 -45.48
N GLU A 386 -15.95 28.42 -44.45
CA GLU A 386 -16.63 27.90 -43.24
C GLU A 386 -15.69 27.20 -42.22
N LEU A 387 -16.23 27.07 -41.01
CA LEU A 387 -15.68 26.77 -39.70
C LEU A 387 -15.18 25.31 -39.44
N LYS A 388 -14.31 25.18 -38.41
CA LYS A 388 -14.09 24.04 -37.45
C LYS A 388 -12.91 23.05 -37.66
N ILE A 389 -11.90 23.20 -36.78
CA ILE A 389 -11.30 22.23 -35.81
C ILE A 389 -11.52 20.74 -36.15
N PRO A 390 -10.48 19.85 -36.22
CA PRO A 390 -9.94 19.26 -34.97
C PRO A 390 -8.51 18.67 -34.90
N LEU A 391 -8.03 18.63 -33.64
CA LEU A 391 -7.28 17.56 -32.94
C LEU A 391 -5.95 17.00 -33.49
N MET A 392 -4.92 17.22 -32.65
CA MET A 392 -3.77 16.39 -32.30
C MET A 392 -3.51 15.07 -33.05
N ARG A 393 -2.30 14.94 -33.60
CA ARG A 393 -1.59 13.65 -33.65
C ARG A 393 -0.07 13.83 -33.60
N ASP A 394 0.53 13.20 -32.60
CA ASP A 394 1.95 12.84 -32.48
C ASP A 394 2.47 12.14 -33.73
N GLN A 395 3.68 12.48 -34.19
CA GLN A 395 4.58 11.49 -34.80
C GLN A 395 6.07 11.87 -34.69
N ARG A 396 6.82 10.92 -34.13
CA ARG A 396 8.29 10.81 -34.03
C ARG A 396 8.95 10.49 -35.39
N MET A 397 10.29 10.61 -35.37
CA MET A 397 11.35 10.11 -36.28
C MET A 397 11.77 11.10 -37.38
N GLU A 398 13.05 11.33 -37.71
CA GLU A 398 14.25 10.51 -37.52
C GLU A 398 15.58 11.29 -37.72
N THR A 399 16.54 11.03 -36.81
CA THR A 399 18.01 10.86 -36.88
C THR A 399 19.00 11.54 -37.86
N SER A 400 20.19 11.81 -37.26
CA SER A 400 21.59 11.74 -37.75
C SER A 400 22.26 13.06 -38.19
N GLY A 401 23.44 13.46 -37.72
CA GLY A 401 24.42 12.88 -36.78
C GLY A 401 25.70 13.76 -36.71
N ALA A 402 26.64 13.34 -35.85
CA ALA A 402 28.06 13.73 -35.71
C ALA A 402 28.47 14.67 -34.54
N SER A 403 29.17 14.05 -33.56
CA SER A 403 30.37 14.48 -32.77
C SER A 403 30.51 15.95 -32.36
N THR A 404 30.87 16.33 -31.13
CA THR A 404 32.08 15.94 -30.36
C THR A 404 32.07 16.60 -28.97
N SER A 405 32.70 15.93 -27.99
CA SER A 405 33.43 16.46 -26.82
C SER A 405 32.76 17.23 -25.69
N GLU A 406 33.00 16.70 -24.49
CA GLU A 406 32.97 17.33 -23.17
C GLU A 406 33.80 18.63 -23.14
N ALA A 407 33.22 19.71 -22.60
CA ALA A 407 33.92 20.70 -21.76
C ALA A 407 32.93 21.77 -21.26
N SER A 408 32.76 21.81 -19.93
CA SER A 408 32.58 23.01 -19.11
C SER A 408 32.18 24.32 -19.81
N LEU A 409 30.92 24.75 -19.61
CA LEU A 409 30.54 26.15 -19.77
C LEU A 409 29.89 26.67 -18.49
N THR A 410 30.74 27.38 -17.76
CA THR A 410 30.48 28.39 -16.74
C THR A 410 29.18 29.17 -16.93
N LEU A 411 28.44 29.28 -15.83
CA LEU A 411 27.40 30.29 -15.60
C LEU A 411 27.83 31.68 -16.08
N PRO A 412 26.99 32.43 -16.81
CA PRO A 412 27.01 33.88 -16.73
C PRO A 412 26.28 34.30 -15.46
N ALA A 413 27.03 34.90 -14.55
CA ALA A 413 26.48 35.71 -13.48
C ALA A 413 25.82 36.97 -14.06
N SER A 414 24.86 37.50 -13.29
CA SER A 414 24.25 38.84 -13.43
C SER A 414 23.11 38.99 -14.44
N VAL A 415 21.94 38.47 -14.06
CA VAL A 415 20.68 39.21 -14.21
C VAL A 415 20.01 39.22 -12.84
N MET A 416 20.16 40.34 -12.12
CA MET A 416 19.40 40.66 -10.90
C MET A 416 17.96 41.04 -11.28
N PRO A 417 17.01 40.97 -10.32
CA PRO A 417 15.72 40.36 -10.48
C PRO A 417 14.70 41.31 -11.13
N VAL A 418 13.83 40.75 -11.96
CA VAL A 418 12.52 41.35 -12.22
C VAL A 418 11.76 41.26 -10.89
N ASP A 419 11.33 42.42 -10.38
CA ASP A 419 10.59 42.65 -9.12
C ASP A 419 10.18 41.37 -8.37
N GLU A 420 10.77 41.12 -7.20
CA GLU A 420 10.22 40.14 -6.27
C GLU A 420 8.80 40.60 -5.90
N ASP A 421 7.79 39.81 -6.26
CA ASP A 421 6.40 40.12 -5.94
C ASP A 421 6.26 40.48 -4.44
N PRO A 422 5.80 41.69 -4.07
CA PRO A 422 5.71 42.11 -2.67
C PRO A 422 4.78 41.20 -1.85
N SER A 423 3.85 40.51 -2.53
CA SER A 423 2.99 39.50 -1.92
C SER A 423 3.74 38.22 -1.50
N LEU A 424 4.76 37.81 -2.26
CA LEU A 424 5.58 36.64 -1.96
C LEU A 424 6.49 36.91 -0.76
N GLU A 425 7.11 38.09 -0.72
CA GLU A 425 7.99 38.47 0.40
C GLU A 425 7.21 38.56 1.73
N TYR A 426 5.96 39.05 1.66
CA TYR A 426 5.04 39.02 2.80
C TYR A 426 4.69 37.59 3.24
N GLU A 427 4.35 36.67 2.31
CA GLU A 427 4.07 35.27 2.68
C GLU A 427 5.30 34.56 3.26
N LEU A 428 6.49 34.81 2.73
CA LEU A 428 7.74 34.22 3.20
C LEU A 428 8.14 34.77 4.57
N SER A 429 7.96 36.06 4.83
CA SER A 429 8.21 36.65 6.15
C SER A 429 7.22 36.14 7.20
N ALA A 430 5.93 36.05 6.87
CA ALA A 430 4.91 35.45 7.74
C ALA A 430 5.21 33.97 8.04
N LEU A 431 5.73 33.22 7.05
CA LEU A 431 6.15 31.83 7.26
C LEU A 431 7.37 31.73 8.21
N ARG A 432 8.35 32.64 8.10
CA ARG A 432 9.52 32.69 8.99
C ARG A 432 9.10 33.00 10.42
N GLU A 433 8.25 34.00 10.63
CA GLU A 433 7.72 34.35 11.94
C GLU A 433 6.91 33.19 12.57
N ALA A 434 6.10 32.51 11.74
CA ALA A 434 5.38 31.31 12.16
C ALA A 434 6.33 30.15 12.54
N THR A 435 7.45 30.01 11.83
CA THR A 435 8.47 28.98 12.12
C THR A 435 9.20 29.26 13.43
N GLU A 436 9.53 30.52 13.72
CA GLU A 436 10.17 30.95 14.97
C GLU A 436 9.26 30.74 16.19
N SER A 437 7.95 30.89 15.99
CA SER A 437 6.93 30.66 17.03
C SER A 437 6.71 29.17 17.34
N GLY A 438 7.20 28.27 16.47
CA GLY A 438 7.24 26.83 16.70
C GLY A 438 6.09 26.03 16.07
N PHE A 439 6.21 24.70 16.16
CA PHE A 439 5.27 23.74 15.58
C PHE A 439 4.31 23.18 16.61
N THR A 440 3.03 23.15 16.27
CA THR A 440 1.98 22.45 17.03
C THR A 440 1.40 21.32 16.19
N TYR A 441 1.32 20.13 16.78
CA TYR A 441 0.89 18.92 16.11
C TYR A 441 -0.55 18.60 16.49
N LEU A 442 -1.50 18.78 15.56
CA LEU A 442 -2.86 18.30 15.74
C LEU A 442 -2.98 16.86 15.22
N LEU A 443 -3.31 15.95 16.12
CA LEU A 443 -3.67 14.58 15.77
C LEU A 443 -5.16 14.35 15.97
N GLY A 444 -5.86 14.06 14.88
CA GLY A 444 -7.24 13.60 14.93
C GLY A 444 -7.33 12.12 15.31
N HIS A 445 -8.05 11.80 16.38
CA HIS A 445 -8.36 10.43 16.76
C HIS A 445 -9.85 10.14 16.56
N GLY A 446 -10.19 9.59 15.40
CA GLY A 446 -11.55 9.13 15.12
C GLY A 446 -11.82 7.78 15.77
N ASP A 447 -12.58 7.70 16.86
CA ASP A 447 -13.08 6.44 17.43
C ASP A 447 -14.46 6.09 16.86
N VAL A 448 -14.77 4.81 16.71
CA VAL A 448 -16.07 4.36 16.20
C VAL A 448 -16.79 3.63 17.30
N ARG A 449 -17.98 4.11 17.67
CA ARG A 449 -18.85 3.45 18.64
C ARG A 449 -20.18 3.07 18.02
N ALA A 450 -20.69 1.89 18.38
CA ALA A 450 -22.01 1.46 17.96
C ALA A 450 -23.11 2.31 18.62
N LYS A 451 -24.11 2.74 17.85
CA LYS A 451 -25.31 3.43 18.37
C LYS A 451 -26.03 2.59 19.45
N LYS A 452 -26.67 3.27 20.41
CA LYS A 452 -27.42 2.61 21.51
C LYS A 452 -28.54 1.68 21.02
N ASN A 453 -29.09 1.90 19.82
CA ASN A 453 -30.14 1.07 19.22
C ASN A 453 -29.60 -0.08 18.35
N SER A 454 -28.28 -0.19 18.17
CA SER A 454 -27.68 -1.26 17.37
C SER A 454 -27.78 -2.62 18.08
N TRP A 455 -27.91 -3.69 17.29
CA TRP A 455 -27.98 -5.07 17.77
C TRP A 455 -26.74 -5.46 18.59
N PHE A 456 -26.93 -6.37 19.56
CA PHE A 456 -25.91 -6.73 20.55
C PHE A 456 -24.58 -7.17 19.92
N ILE A 457 -24.62 -7.99 18.86
CA ILE A 457 -23.42 -8.46 18.16
C ILE A 457 -22.64 -7.29 17.56
N LYS A 458 -23.31 -6.30 16.95
CA LYS A 458 -22.66 -5.11 16.42
C LYS A 458 -21.98 -4.28 17.52
N LYS A 459 -22.61 -4.16 18.70
CA LYS A 459 -22.02 -3.49 19.86
C LYS A 459 -20.79 -4.23 20.38
N LEU A 460 -20.86 -5.55 20.52
CA LEU A 460 -19.73 -6.36 21.00
C LEU A 460 -18.54 -6.29 20.04
N SER A 461 -18.79 -6.47 18.73
CA SER A 461 -17.75 -6.44 17.71
C SER A 461 -17.08 -5.08 17.61
N ILE A 462 -17.83 -3.98 17.62
CA ILE A 462 -17.27 -2.62 17.48
C ILE A 462 -16.65 -2.12 18.79
N ASN A 463 -17.41 -2.13 19.89
CA ASN A 463 -17.01 -1.45 21.11
C ASN A 463 -15.95 -2.22 21.91
N TYR A 464 -15.92 -3.56 21.79
CA TYR A 464 -14.93 -4.39 22.49
C TYR A 464 -13.86 -4.91 21.53
N PHE A 465 -14.22 -5.74 20.55
CA PHE A 465 -13.20 -6.42 19.72
C PHE A 465 -12.41 -5.46 18.82
N TYR A 466 -13.10 -4.62 18.05
CA TYR A 466 -12.42 -3.64 17.18
C TYR A 466 -11.64 -2.61 17.99
N ALA A 467 -12.22 -2.06 19.05
CA ALA A 467 -11.51 -1.14 19.95
C ALA A 467 -10.28 -1.79 20.61
N PHE A 468 -10.40 -3.03 21.08
CA PHE A 468 -9.29 -3.79 21.66
C PHE A 468 -8.19 -4.02 20.63
N MET A 469 -8.54 -4.53 19.43
CA MET A 469 -7.55 -4.75 18.37
C MET A 469 -6.87 -3.44 17.99
N ARG A 470 -7.62 -2.36 17.86
CA ARG A 470 -7.07 -1.04 17.50
C ARG A 470 -6.14 -0.47 18.59
N LYS A 471 -6.45 -0.69 19.87
CA LYS A 471 -5.64 -0.24 21.00
C LYS A 471 -4.36 -1.05 21.17
N ASN A 472 -4.40 -2.35 20.87
CA ASN A 472 -3.25 -3.25 20.99
C ASN A 472 -2.40 -3.32 19.71
N CYS A 473 -2.97 -2.98 18.55
CA CYS A 473 -2.25 -2.91 17.28
C CYS A 473 -1.69 -1.50 17.05
N ARG A 474 -0.71 -1.39 16.14
CA ARG A 474 0.03 -0.14 15.96
C ARG A 474 -0.91 0.97 15.44
N GLY A 475 -0.93 2.09 16.15
CA GLY A 475 -1.61 3.31 15.72
C GLY A 475 -1.15 3.80 14.34
N GLY A 476 -1.98 4.64 13.70
CA GLY A 476 -1.67 5.24 12.40
C GLY A 476 -0.31 5.95 12.39
N ALA A 477 0.27 6.14 11.19
CA ALA A 477 1.65 6.63 11.01
C ALA A 477 1.98 7.91 11.79
N ALA A 478 0.99 8.76 12.05
CA ALA A 478 1.10 10.00 12.81
C ALA A 478 1.45 9.84 14.31
N THR A 479 1.21 8.67 14.92
CA THR A 479 1.41 8.47 16.37
C THR A 479 2.85 8.13 16.78
N MET A 480 3.77 7.98 15.83
CA MET A 480 5.12 7.51 16.14
C MET A 480 6.12 8.66 16.13
N ARG A 481 6.23 9.29 17.31
CA ARG A 481 7.37 10.02 17.88
C ARG A 481 7.27 11.54 18.01
N VAL A 482 6.17 12.19 17.63
CA VAL A 482 6.01 13.64 17.86
C VAL A 482 6.29 14.02 19.33
N PRO A 483 7.02 15.10 19.63
CA PRO A 483 7.30 15.52 21.00
C PRO A 483 5.99 15.79 21.75
N HIS A 484 5.77 15.07 22.86
CA HIS A 484 4.52 15.10 23.62
C HIS A 484 4.10 16.49 24.12
N MET A 485 5.05 17.43 24.23
CA MET A 485 4.78 18.80 24.72
C MET A 485 4.00 19.67 23.73
N ASN A 486 4.03 19.36 22.43
CA ASN A 486 3.41 20.19 21.39
C ASN A 486 2.26 19.45 20.66
N ILE A 487 1.67 18.42 21.28
CA ILE A 487 0.59 17.62 20.67
C ILE A 487 -0.77 18.05 21.22
N ILE A 488 -1.67 18.41 20.30
CA ILE A 488 -3.10 18.54 20.59
C ILE A 488 -3.80 17.31 19.98
N GLN A 489 -4.39 16.48 20.83
CA GLN A 489 -5.19 15.34 20.38
C GLN A 489 -6.66 15.69 20.41
N VAL A 490 -7.30 15.66 19.24
CA VAL A 490 -8.74 15.88 19.11
C VAL A 490 -9.40 14.53 18.89
N GLY A 491 -10.11 14.06 19.91
CA GLY A 491 -10.87 12.81 19.85
C GLY A 491 -12.27 13.06 19.29
N MET A 492 -12.62 12.38 18.20
CA MET A 492 -13.97 12.44 17.63
C MET A 492 -14.59 11.05 17.65
N THR A 493 -15.79 10.92 18.22
CA THR A 493 -16.48 9.62 18.28
C THR A 493 -17.56 9.55 17.22
N TYR A 494 -17.35 8.71 16.21
CA TYR A 494 -18.33 8.40 15.17
C TYR A 494 -19.33 7.38 15.70
N MET A 495 -20.61 7.77 15.78
CA MET A 495 -21.70 6.89 16.20
C MET A 495 -22.29 6.14 15.00
N VAL A 496 -22.14 4.82 14.96
CA VAL A 496 -22.48 4.00 13.77
C VAL A 496 -23.44 2.84 14.01
#